data_AF-M0CA23-F1
#
_entry.id   AF-M0CA23-F1
#
_cell.length_a   1.000
_cell.length_b   1.000
_cell.length_c   1.000
_cell.angle_alpha   90.00
_cell.angle_beta   90.00
_cell.angle_gamma   90.00
#
_symmetry.space_group_name_H-M   'P 1'
#
loop_
_entity.id
_entity.type
_entity.pdbx_description
1 polymer ?
#
loop_
_entity_poly.entity_id
_entity_poly.type
_entity_poly.pdbx_seq_one_letter_code
_entity_poly.pdbx_strand_id
1 'polypeptide(L)'
;MDDPGQYALVGRLAVAAAVTIAPTLCFLGLVRGLERLRDDDLINEWARTHGHDRDVTDHDDVFAALSNERDVDAGSASAVRCPACGTMNRAGVTYCQGCQSRLESF
;
A
#
# COMPACT_ATOMS: atom_id res chain seq x y z
N MET A 1 -46.44 9.19 -31.89
CA MET A 1 -47.23 10.04 -30.99
C MET A 1 -46.69 9.76 -29.62
N ASP A 2 -45.62 10.45 -29.27
CA ASP A 2 -44.98 10.27 -27.98
C ASP A 2 -45.77 11.05 -26.94
N ASP A 3 -46.43 10.34 -26.03
CA ASP A 3 -47.19 10.97 -24.96
C ASP A 3 -46.23 11.69 -24.00
N PRO A 4 -46.45 12.99 -23.70
CA PRO A 4 -45.58 13.76 -22.82
C PRO A 4 -45.47 13.15 -21.41
N GLY A 5 -46.48 12.37 -20.98
CA GLY A 5 -46.44 11.62 -19.73
C GLY A 5 -45.44 10.45 -19.72
N GLN A 6 -45.18 9.81 -20.85
CA GLN A 6 -44.24 8.70 -20.95
C GLN A 6 -42.80 9.18 -20.73
N TYR A 7 -42.43 10.32 -21.32
CA TYR A 7 -41.11 10.93 -21.09
C TYR A 7 -40.90 11.39 -19.65
N ALA A 8 -41.94 11.90 -18.99
CA ALA A 8 -41.87 12.27 -17.58
C ALA A 8 -41.63 11.05 -16.68
N LEU A 9 -42.25 9.91 -16.98
CA LEU A 9 -42.03 8.65 -16.26
C LEU A 9 -40.61 8.12 -16.50
N VAL A 10 -40.19 8.04 -17.77
CA VAL A 10 -38.85 7.57 -18.16
C VAL A 10 -37.77 8.44 -17.52
N GLY A 11 -37.95 9.76 -17.50
CA GLY A 11 -37.00 10.69 -16.87
C GLY A 11 -36.83 10.44 -15.37
N ARG A 12 -37.93 10.22 -14.63
CA ARG A 12 -37.86 9.91 -13.20
C ARG A 12 -37.18 8.57 -12.92
N LEU A 13 -37.48 7.57 -13.75
CA LEU A 13 -36.90 6.23 -13.64
C LEU A 13 -35.39 6.26 -13.93
N ALA A 14 -34.97 7.05 -14.92
CA ALA A 14 -33.57 7.28 -15.23
C ALA A 14 -32.83 7.98 -14.09
N VAL A 15 -33.42 9.03 -13.50
CA VAL A 15 -32.84 9.73 -12.35
C VAL A 15 -32.72 8.80 -11.14
N ALA A 16 -33.76 8.03 -10.84
CA ALA A 16 -33.74 7.06 -9.75
C ALA A 16 -32.65 6.00 -9.95
N ALA A 17 -32.58 5.40 -11.15
CA ALA A 17 -31.55 4.42 -11.50
C ALA A 17 -30.13 5.03 -11.39
N ALA A 18 -29.94 6.25 -11.90
CA ALA A 18 -28.66 6.95 -11.80
C ALA A 18 -28.26 7.19 -10.35
N VAL A 19 -29.16 7.65 -9.49
CA VAL A 19 -28.85 7.91 -8.08
C VAL A 19 -28.51 6.64 -7.30
N THR A 20 -29.07 5.49 -7.68
CA THR A 20 -28.79 4.20 -7.05
C THR A 20 -27.51 3.56 -7.59
N ILE A 21 -27.26 3.64 -8.89
CA ILE A 21 -26.15 2.96 -9.57
C ILE A 21 -24.86 3.79 -9.54
N ALA A 22 -24.95 5.12 -9.63
CA ALA A 22 -23.78 5.99 -9.68
C ALA A 22 -22.84 5.84 -8.46
N PRO A 23 -23.32 5.74 -7.20
CA PRO A 23 -22.43 5.59 -6.04
C PRO A 23 -21.64 4.28 -6.06
N THR A 24 -22.26 3.18 -6.50
CA THR A 24 -21.60 1.88 -6.58
C THR A 24 -20.58 1.84 -7.72
N LEU A 25 -20.91 2.41 -8.89
CA LEU A 25 -19.94 2.57 -9.98
C LEU A 25 -18.79 3.49 -9.61
N CYS A 26 -19.07 4.60 -8.90
CA CYS A 26 -18.04 5.52 -8.41
C CYS A 26 -17.10 4.79 -7.45
N PHE A 27 -17.65 4.04 -6.49
CA PHE A 27 -16.86 3.24 -5.55
C PHE A 27 -15.99 2.19 -6.27
N LEU A 28 -16.56 1.40 -7.17
CA LEU A 28 -15.81 0.40 -7.93
C LEU A 28 -14.74 1.02 -8.83
N GLY A 29 -15.04 2.18 -9.43
CA GLY A 29 -14.10 2.94 -10.23
C GLY A 29 -12.93 3.47 -9.40
N LEU A 30 -13.21 3.99 -8.19
CA LEU A 30 -12.18 4.44 -7.26
C LEU A 30 -11.30 3.28 -6.79
N VAL A 31 -11.89 2.14 -6.42
CA VAL A 31 -11.13 0.94 -6.00
C VAL A 31 -10.23 0.45 -7.13
N ARG A 32 -10.76 0.28 -8.35
CA ARG A 32 -9.95 -0.12 -9.51
C ARG A 32 -8.90 0.92 -9.89
N GLY A 33 -9.20 2.20 -9.71
CA GLY A 33 -8.27 3.29 -9.97
C GLY A 33 -7.10 3.25 -8.98
N LEU A 34 -7.37 3.03 -7.70
CA LEU A 34 -6.35 2.85 -6.67
C LEU A 34 -5.53 1.58 -6.90
N GLU A 35 -6.16 0.47 -7.31
CA GLU A 35 -5.46 -0.75 -7.70
C GLU A 35 -4.52 -0.51 -8.88
N ARG A 36 -4.95 0.22 -9.90
CA ARG A 36 -4.11 0.57 -11.06
C ARG A 36 -2.93 1.46 -10.69
N LEU A 37 -3.14 2.45 -9.82
CA LEU A 37 -2.10 3.36 -9.34
C LEU A 37 -1.09 2.66 -8.42
N ARG A 38 -1.55 1.63 -7.71
CA ARG A 38 -0.69 0.77 -6.90
C ARG A 38 0.15 -0.16 -7.77
N ASP A 39 -0.44 -0.66 -8.85
CA ASP A 39 0.21 -1.62 -9.74
C ASP A 39 1.25 -0.90 -10.64
N ASP A 40 1.12 -0.79 -11.96
CA ASP A 40 2.34 -1.15 -12.71
C ASP A 40 2.74 -0.27 -13.90
N ASP A 41 2.96 1.04 -13.71
CA ASP A 41 3.54 1.85 -14.80
C ASP A 41 4.96 2.37 -14.49
N LEU A 42 5.25 2.81 -13.25
CA LEU A 42 6.59 3.32 -12.90
C LEU A 42 7.62 2.21 -12.67
N ILE A 43 7.22 1.10 -12.06
CA ILE A 43 8.10 -0.06 -11.82
C ILE A 43 8.40 -0.77 -13.15
N ASN A 44 7.39 -0.91 -14.00
CA ASN A 44 7.55 -1.55 -15.31
C ASN A 44 8.40 -0.72 -16.25
N GLU A 45 8.23 0.61 -16.24
CA GLU A 45 9.08 1.50 -17.02
C GLU A 45 10.51 1.54 -16.45
N TRP A 46 10.68 1.66 -15.14
CA TRP A 46 11.99 1.59 -14.50
C TRP A 46 12.72 0.29 -14.81
N ALA A 47 12.02 -0.86 -14.75
CA ALA A 47 12.56 -2.17 -15.09
C ALA A 47 12.91 -2.29 -16.59
N ARG A 48 12.11 -1.69 -17.49
CA ARG A 48 12.42 -1.65 -18.93
C ARG A 48 13.61 -0.74 -19.24
N THR A 49 13.75 0.39 -18.56
CA THR A 49 14.87 1.33 -18.75
C THR A 49 16.16 0.84 -18.10
N HIS A 50 16.10 0.11 -16.99
CA HIS A 50 17.28 -0.31 -16.20
C HIS A 50 17.66 -1.79 -16.35
N GLY A 51 16.85 -2.60 -17.03
CA GLY A 51 17.02 -4.05 -17.14
C GLY A 51 18.23 -4.55 -17.93
N HIS A 52 19.20 -3.70 -18.31
CA HIS A 52 20.41 -4.17 -18.99
C HIS A 52 21.74 -3.48 -18.57
N ASP A 53 21.76 -2.44 -17.74
CA ASP A 53 23.04 -1.70 -17.56
C ASP A 53 23.25 -0.98 -16.20
N ARG A 54 22.80 -1.56 -15.08
CA ARG A 54 23.35 -1.16 -13.77
C ARG A 54 23.73 -2.38 -12.96
N ASP A 55 24.99 -2.72 -13.12
CA ASP A 55 25.82 -3.44 -12.17
C ASP A 55 25.48 -3.00 -10.73
N VAL A 56 25.15 -3.96 -9.88
CA VAL A 56 24.72 -3.78 -8.48
C VAL A 56 25.88 -3.30 -7.58
N THR A 57 27.09 -3.20 -8.12
CA THR A 57 28.33 -2.81 -7.44
C THR A 57 28.34 -1.37 -6.91
N ASP A 58 27.59 -0.44 -7.51
CA ASP A 58 27.60 0.98 -7.10
C ASP A 58 26.95 1.21 -5.71
N HIS A 59 26.01 0.34 -5.31
CA HIS A 59 25.39 0.45 -3.99
C HIS A 59 26.24 -0.16 -2.88
N ASP A 60 27.11 -1.14 -3.18
CA ASP A 60 28.00 -1.73 -2.19
C ASP A 60 29.09 -0.72 -1.77
N ASP A 61 29.61 0.08 -2.70
CA ASP A 61 30.62 1.10 -2.40
C ASP A 61 30.06 2.28 -1.60
N VAL A 62 28.83 2.73 -1.93
CA VAL A 62 28.15 3.79 -1.17
C VAL A 62 27.70 3.29 0.21
N PHE A 63 27.22 2.05 0.31
CA PHE A 63 26.85 1.45 1.59
C PHE A 63 28.10 1.19 2.46
N ALA A 64 29.23 0.78 1.88
CA ALA A 64 30.50 0.62 2.58
C ALA A 64 31.07 1.98 3.04
N ALA A 65 30.97 3.03 2.22
CA ALA A 65 31.36 4.39 2.60
C ALA A 65 30.52 4.90 3.78
N LEU A 66 29.18 4.76 3.69
CA LEU A 66 28.27 5.15 4.76
C LEU A 66 28.41 4.28 6.02
N SER A 67 28.81 3.01 5.89
CA SER A 67 29.08 2.13 7.03
C SER A 67 30.36 2.53 7.77
N ASN A 68 31.36 3.04 7.06
CA ASN A 68 32.59 3.58 7.66
C ASN A 68 32.36 4.94 8.34
N GLU A 69 31.41 5.74 7.86
CA GLU A 69 31.06 7.04 8.47
C GLU A 69 30.06 6.92 9.64
N ARG A 70 29.38 5.78 9.76
CA ARG A 70 28.32 5.53 10.74
C ARG A 70 28.75 4.57 11.84
N ASP A 71 29.98 4.71 12.32
CA ASP A 71 30.36 4.35 13.70
C ASP A 71 29.78 5.36 14.71
N VAL A 72 28.49 5.67 14.53
CA VAL A 72 27.69 6.42 15.49
C VAL A 72 26.68 5.42 16.02
N ASP A 73 27.15 4.69 17.03
CA ASP A 73 26.35 4.19 18.15
C ASP A 73 24.92 3.81 17.74
N ALA A 74 24.81 2.79 16.87
CA ALA A 74 23.57 2.07 16.67
C ALA A 74 23.29 1.31 17.96
N GLY A 75 22.88 2.07 18.98
CA GLY A 75 22.46 1.58 20.27
C GLY A 75 21.48 0.45 20.03
N SER A 76 21.98 -0.75 20.32
CA SER A 76 21.25 -2.00 20.52
C SER A 76 19.76 -1.87 20.20
N ALA A 77 19.39 -2.06 18.93
CA ALA A 77 18.00 -2.29 18.56
C ALA A 77 17.63 -3.67 19.13
N SER A 78 17.42 -3.72 20.44
CA SER A 78 17.15 -4.93 21.19
C SER A 78 15.89 -5.57 20.61
N ALA A 79 16.00 -6.79 20.11
CA ALA A 79 14.84 -7.54 19.68
C ALA A 79 14.19 -8.18 20.91
N VAL A 80 12.87 -8.02 21.05
CA VAL A 80 12.09 -8.64 22.14
C VAL A 80 11.33 -9.83 21.58
N ARG A 81 11.51 -10.99 22.20
CA ARG A 81 10.79 -12.21 21.83
C ARG A 81 9.39 -12.18 22.42
N CYS A 82 8.37 -12.43 21.59
CA CYS A 82 7.01 -12.57 22.05
C CYS A 82 6.87 -13.82 22.94
N PRO A 83 6.33 -13.69 24.17
CA PRO A 83 6.13 -14.83 25.06
C PRO A 83 4.97 -15.75 24.60
N ALA A 84 4.04 -15.24 23.80
CA ALA A 84 2.87 -16.01 23.35
C ALA A 84 3.17 -16.91 22.13
N CYS A 85 3.91 -16.39 21.13
CA CYS A 85 4.16 -17.11 19.88
C CYS A 85 5.63 -17.26 19.50
N GLY A 86 6.56 -16.70 20.29
CA GLY A 86 8.00 -16.84 20.06
C GLY A 86 8.59 -15.96 18.95
N THR A 87 7.76 -15.18 18.24
CA THR A 87 8.20 -14.24 17.20
C THR A 87 9.09 -13.15 17.77
N MET A 88 10.21 -12.85 17.11
CA MET A 88 11.06 -11.71 17.46
C MET A 88 10.41 -10.42 16.97
N ASN A 89 10.33 -9.41 17.84
CA ASN A 89 9.79 -8.09 17.54
C ASN A 89 10.85 -7.02 17.82
N ARG A 90 10.73 -5.86 17.21
CA ARG A 90 11.60 -4.70 17.51
C ARG A 90 11.30 -4.17 18.92
N ALA A 91 12.29 -3.79 19.73
CA ALA A 91 12.05 -3.07 20.98
C ALA A 91 11.22 -1.81 20.75
N GLY A 92 10.31 -1.53 21.69
CA GLY A 92 9.41 -0.38 21.66
C GLY A 92 8.07 -0.60 20.97
N VAL A 93 7.82 -1.77 20.36
CA VAL A 93 6.49 -2.08 19.80
C VAL A 93 5.55 -2.66 20.86
N THR A 94 4.32 -2.16 20.93
CA THR A 94 3.34 -2.56 21.96
C THR A 94 2.68 -3.92 21.68
N TYR A 95 2.63 -4.34 20.42
CA TYR A 95 1.93 -5.55 19.98
C TYR A 95 2.83 -6.44 19.14
N CYS A 96 2.65 -7.75 19.26
CA CYS A 96 3.40 -8.72 18.48
C CYS A 96 2.98 -8.72 16.99
N GLN A 97 3.95 -8.68 16.08
CA GLN A 97 3.70 -8.76 14.64
C GLN A 97 3.23 -10.13 14.14
N GLY A 98 3.42 -11.19 14.93
CA GLY A 98 2.99 -12.55 14.58
C GLY A 98 1.58 -12.89 15.06
N CYS A 99 1.32 -12.69 16.35
CA CYS A 99 0.06 -13.12 16.98
C CYS A 99 -0.79 -11.97 17.54
N GLN A 100 -0.34 -10.72 17.42
CA GLN A 100 -1.03 -9.52 17.93
C GLN A 100 -1.26 -9.47 19.44
N SER A 101 -0.67 -10.39 20.22
CA SER A 101 -0.66 -10.28 21.67
C SER A 101 0.11 -9.02 22.10
N ARG A 102 -0.32 -8.38 23.20
CA ARG A 102 0.44 -7.27 23.79
C ARG A 102 1.81 -7.77 24.25
N LEU A 103 2.86 -7.01 23.98
CA LEU A 103 4.20 -7.24 24.52
C LEU A 103 4.31 -6.43 25.80
N GLU A 104 4.49 -7.10 26.94
CA GLU A 104 4.71 -6.45 28.23
C GLU A 104 6.07 -5.74 28.17
N SER A 105 6.06 -4.41 28.18
CA SER A 105 7.28 -3.60 28.27
C SER A 105 7.71 -3.53 29.74
N PHE A 106 8.86 -4.12 30.08
CA PHE A 106 9.56 -3.82 31.34
C PHE A 106 10.61 -2.74 31.10
#